data_AF-A0A7W0KCC9-F1
#
_entry.id   AF-A0A7W0KCC9-F1
#
_cell.length_a   1.000
_cell.length_b   1.000
_cell.length_c   1.000
_cell.angle_alpha   90.00
_cell.angle_beta   90.00
_cell.angle_gamma   90.00
#
_symmetry.space_group_name_H-M   'P 1'
#
loop_
_entity.id
_entity.type
_entity.pdbx_description
1 polymer ?
#
loop_
_entity_poly.entity_id
_entity_poly.type
_entity_poly.pdbx_seq_one_letter_code
_entity_poly.pdbx_strand_id
1 'polypeptide(L)'
;MAKKQQARRPVRAAVPAAPPSEGPRRTNPDAIAVEGKILEALPNAMFKVELENGHEVLGHLGGRMRKNYIRVLPGDRVVVELSPYDLTRGRITFRHR
;
A
#
# COMPACT_ATOMS: atom_id res chain seq x y z
N MET A 1 -12.55 -55.11 37.31
CA MET A 1 -13.51 -54.89 36.20
C MET A 1 -14.66 -54.04 36.72
N ALA A 2 -14.76 -52.78 36.31
CA ALA A 2 -15.95 -51.95 36.57
C ALA A 2 -16.01 -50.85 35.50
N LYS A 3 -16.65 -51.17 34.38
CA LYS A 3 -16.79 -50.27 33.24
C LYS A 3 -17.90 -49.26 33.52
N LYS A 4 -17.47 -48.00 33.65
CA LYS A 4 -18.16 -46.76 33.28
C LYS A 4 -19.37 -46.96 32.37
N GLN A 5 -20.53 -46.46 32.80
CA GLN A 5 -21.55 -45.92 31.91
C GLN A 5 -22.13 -44.65 32.53
N GLN A 6 -21.62 -43.50 32.10
CA GLN A 6 -22.37 -42.25 32.11
C GLN A 6 -22.58 -41.89 30.65
N ALA A 7 -23.84 -41.90 30.21
CA ALA A 7 -24.20 -41.44 28.89
C ALA A 7 -25.62 -40.89 28.93
N ARG A 8 -25.78 -39.57 29.14
CA ARG A 8 -26.87 -38.77 28.56
C ARG A 8 -26.46 -37.30 28.46
N ARG A 9 -26.20 -36.84 27.22
CA ARG A 9 -26.92 -35.76 26.52
C ARG A 9 -26.11 -35.34 25.28
N PRO A 10 -26.66 -35.43 24.06
CA PRO A 10 -26.08 -34.76 22.91
C PRO A 10 -26.55 -33.31 22.97
N VAL A 11 -25.63 -32.36 23.07
CA VAL A 11 -25.98 -30.95 22.93
C VAL A 11 -25.09 -30.33 21.88
N ARG A 12 -25.69 -30.25 20.69
CA ARG A 12 -25.50 -29.21 19.69
C ARG A 12 -24.15 -29.22 18.96
N ALA A 13 -24.25 -29.56 17.68
CA ALA A 13 -23.31 -29.15 16.65
C ALA A 13 -22.97 -27.67 16.83
N ALA A 14 -21.75 -27.38 17.23
CA ALA A 14 -21.15 -26.07 17.08
C ALA A 14 -20.77 -25.93 15.60
N VAL A 15 -21.40 -24.93 15.00
CA VAL A 15 -21.29 -24.47 13.62
C VAL A 15 -19.81 -24.18 13.26
N PRO A 16 -19.38 -24.39 12.00
CA PRO A 16 -17.98 -24.56 11.62
C PRO A 16 -17.06 -23.35 11.83
N ALA A 17 -15.78 -23.66 11.88
CA ALA A 17 -14.67 -22.73 11.97
C ALA A 17 -14.55 -21.80 10.74
N ALA A 18 -14.18 -20.54 11.05
CA ALA A 18 -13.68 -19.45 10.18
C ALA A 18 -14.68 -18.87 9.15
N PRO A 19 -14.75 -17.53 8.94
CA PRO A 19 -13.61 -16.61 8.91
C PRO A 19 -13.85 -15.20 9.52
N PRO A 20 -12.81 -14.50 10.03
CA PRO A 20 -12.64 -13.10 9.74
C PRO A 20 -11.75 -12.99 8.51
N SER A 21 -12.25 -12.28 7.51
CA SER A 21 -11.59 -11.93 6.26
C SER A 21 -10.20 -11.35 6.48
N GLU A 22 -9.16 -12.17 6.44
CA GLU A 22 -7.85 -11.71 6.00
C GLU A 22 -7.96 -11.63 4.48
N GLY A 23 -8.44 -10.47 4.00
CA GLY A 23 -8.43 -10.15 2.58
C GLY A 23 -7.03 -10.40 2.02
N PRO A 24 -6.92 -10.67 0.70
CA PRO A 24 -5.63 -10.98 0.12
C PRO A 24 -4.63 -9.90 0.53
N ARG A 25 -3.37 -10.28 0.75
CA ARG A 25 -2.25 -9.35 0.70
C ARG A 25 -2.41 -8.58 -0.61
N ARG A 26 -3.08 -7.42 -0.59
CA ARG A 26 -3.33 -6.62 -1.79
C ARG A 26 -2.00 -5.99 -2.15
N THR A 27 -1.17 -6.75 -2.85
CA THR A 27 -0.33 -6.17 -3.87
C THR A 27 -1.29 -5.60 -4.89
N ASN A 28 -1.69 -4.33 -4.72
CA ASN A 28 -2.55 -3.61 -5.67
C ASN A 28 -2.01 -3.84 -7.08
N PRO A 29 -2.71 -4.63 -7.94
CA PRO A 29 -2.26 -4.89 -9.28
C PRO A 29 -2.57 -3.73 -10.23
N ASP A 30 -3.31 -2.72 -9.77
CA ASP A 30 -3.82 -1.62 -10.60
C ASP A 30 -3.09 -0.30 -10.36
N ALA A 31 -1.88 -0.29 -9.77
CA ALA A 31 -1.12 0.96 -9.63
C ALA A 31 -0.57 1.40 -11.00
N ILE A 32 -0.93 2.60 -11.44
CA ILE A 32 -0.44 3.17 -12.69
C ILE A 32 0.89 3.86 -12.40
N ALA A 33 1.97 3.36 -13.01
CA ALA A 33 3.27 4.01 -12.96
C ALA A 33 3.30 5.15 -13.98
N VAL A 34 3.55 6.36 -13.51
CA VAL A 34 3.67 7.56 -14.33
C VAL A 34 4.98 8.25 -14.02
N GLU A 35 5.61 8.80 -15.06
CA GLU A 35 6.83 9.58 -14.92
C GLU A 35 6.49 11.06 -14.68
N GLY A 36 7.30 11.70 -13.84
CA GLY A 36 7.15 13.11 -13.53
C GLY A 36 8.43 13.73 -12.99
N LYS A 37 8.41 15.05 -12.83
CA LYS A 37 9.51 15.84 -12.28
C LYS A 37 9.10 16.42 -10.93
N ILE A 38 10.02 16.43 -9.98
CA ILE A 38 9.77 17.12 -8.70
C ILE A 38 9.92 18.62 -8.91
N LEU A 39 8.88 19.39 -8.58
CA LEU A 39 8.96 20.85 -8.55
C LEU A 39 9.50 21.33 -7.20
N GLU A 40 8.87 20.89 -6.12
CA GLU A 40 9.14 21.37 -4.77
C GLU A 40 9.07 20.24 -3.74
N ALA A 41 9.93 20.30 -2.73
CA ALA A 41 9.89 19.42 -1.58
C ALA A 41 9.28 20.18 -0.39
N LEU A 42 8.17 19.68 0.15
CA LEU A 42 7.58 20.21 1.38
C LEU A 42 8.20 19.51 2.61
N PRO A 43 8.33 20.21 3.75
CA PRO A 43 8.97 19.68 4.96
C PRO A 43 8.26 18.47 5.58
N ASN A 44 7.02 18.15 5.20
CA ASN A 44 6.25 17.00 5.70
C ASN A 44 6.55 15.67 4.97
N ALA A 45 7.72 15.55 4.32
CA ALA A 45 8.07 14.44 3.43
C ALA A 45 7.05 14.22 2.30
N MET A 46 6.39 15.31 1.91
CA MET A 46 5.52 15.40 0.74
C MET A 46 6.31 16.13 -0.35
N PHE A 47 6.17 15.67 -1.58
CA PHE A 47 6.82 16.26 -2.74
C PHE A 47 5.74 16.63 -3.73
N LYS A 48 5.84 17.83 -4.30
CA LYS A 48 5.05 18.18 -5.48
C LYS A 48 5.75 17.59 -6.68
N VAL A 49 5.04 16.70 -7.38
CA VAL A 49 5.49 16.11 -8.63
C VAL A 49 4.58 16.60 -9.74
N GLU A 50 5.19 17.17 -10.77
CA GLU A 50 4.53 17.47 -12.02
C GLU A 50 4.65 16.25 -12.93
N LEU A 51 3.51 15.65 -13.28
CA LEU A 51 3.46 14.59 -14.28
C LEU A 51 3.64 15.19 -15.66
N GLU A 52 4.14 14.40 -16.61
CA GLU A 52 4.22 14.83 -18.03
C GLU A 52 2.84 15.18 -18.63
N ASN A 53 1.76 14.72 -17.99
CA ASN A 53 0.39 15.05 -18.33
C ASN A 53 -0.04 16.47 -17.91
N GLY A 54 0.83 17.25 -17.23
CA GLY A 54 0.52 18.59 -16.72
C GLY A 54 -0.27 18.61 -15.41
N HIS A 55 -0.38 17.46 -14.73
CA HIS A 55 -1.04 17.34 -13.44
C HIS A 55 -0.03 17.45 -12.30
N GLU A 56 -0.36 18.28 -11.31
CA GLU A 56 0.39 18.37 -10.06
C GLU A 56 -0.13 17.33 -9.06
N VAL A 57 0.78 16.50 -8.55
CA VAL A 57 0.48 15.39 -7.66
C VAL A 57 1.27 15.54 -6.38
N LEU A 58 0.61 15.30 -5.25
CA LEU A 58 1.26 15.22 -3.95
C LEU A 58 1.75 13.79 -3.74
N GLY A 59 3.07 13.62 -3.88
CA GLY A 59 3.74 12.35 -3.72
C GLY A 59 4.37 12.22 -2.33
N HIS A 60 4.20 11.08 -1.68
CA HIS A 60 5.03 10.74 -0.53
C HIS A 60 6.07 9.68 -0.92
N LEU A 61 7.23 9.71 -0.27
CA LEU A 61 8.26 8.68 -0.45
C LEU A 61 7.69 7.31 -0.08
N GLY A 62 7.88 6.32 -0.95
CA GLY A 62 7.64 4.92 -0.61
C GLY A 62 8.55 4.45 0.52
N GLY A 63 8.08 3.47 1.30
CA GLY A 63 8.85 2.94 2.43
C GLY A 63 10.23 2.40 2.04
N ARG A 64 10.38 1.87 0.81
CA ARG A 64 11.68 1.43 0.27
C ARG A 64 12.66 2.59 0.14
N MET A 65 12.21 3.75 -0.35
CA MET A 65 13.07 4.92 -0.51
C MET A 65 13.52 5.51 0.83
N ARG A 66 12.64 5.49 1.86
CA ARG A 66 13.00 5.90 3.23
C ARG A 66 14.11 5.00 3.80
N LYS A 67 14.02 3.68 3.62
CA LYS A 67 15.07 2.74 4.07
C LYS A 67 16.40 2.95 3.35
N ASN A 68 16.36 3.35 2.08
CA ASN A 68 17.55 3.52 1.25
C ASN A 68 18.11 4.96 1.28
N TYR A 69 17.61 5.81 2.20
CA TYR A 69 18.03 7.20 2.41
C TYR A 69 18.16 8.01 1.12
N ILE A 70 17.22 7.83 0.19
CA ILE A 70 17.26 8.53 -1.10
C ILE A 70 16.94 10.00 -0.86
N ARG A 71 17.93 10.86 -1.07
CA ARG A 71 17.75 12.31 -1.09
C ARG A 71 17.11 12.68 -2.41
N VAL A 72 16.01 13.42 -2.35
CA VAL A 72 15.28 13.90 -3.52
C VAL A 72 15.55 15.40 -3.63
N LEU A 73 16.02 15.85 -4.80
CA LEU A 73 16.18 17.27 -5.08
C LEU A 73 15.08 17.73 -6.04
N PRO A 74 14.66 19.01 -5.99
CA PRO A 74 13.80 19.58 -7.01
C PRO A 74 14.50 19.55 -8.38
N GLY A 75 13.77 19.20 -9.42
CA GLY A 75 14.27 19.00 -10.79
C GLY A 75 14.59 17.54 -11.14
N ASP A 76 14.59 16.62 -10.18
CA ASP A 76 14.78 15.20 -10.46
C ASP A 76 13.57 14.54 -11.13
N ARG A 77 13.85 13.57 -11.99
CA ARG A 77 12.82 12.70 -12.58
C ARG A 77 12.53 11.54 -11.65
N VAL A 78 11.25 11.34 -11.36
CA VAL A 78 10.76 10.26 -10.50
C VAL A 78 9.62 9.52 -11.14
N VAL A 79 9.52 8.24 -10.79
CA VAL A 79 8.38 7.39 -11.13
C VAL A 79 7.44 7.38 -9.94
N VAL A 80 6.22 7.83 -10.20
CA VAL A 80 5.13 7.89 -9.24
C VAL A 80 4.14 6.80 -9.59
N GLU A 81 3.85 5.95 -8.61
CA GLU A 81 2.74 5.00 -8.67
C GLU A 81 1.48 5.71 -8.16
N LEU A 82 0.52 5.92 -9.04
CA LEU A 82 -0.80 6.44 -8.69
C LEU A 82 -1.80 5.31 -8.54
N SER A 83 -2.69 5.48 -7.57
CA SER A 83 -3.87 4.61 -7.47
C SER A 83 -4.91 5.11 -8.47
N PRO A 84 -5.58 4.24 -9.23
CA PRO A 84 -6.56 4.63 -10.25
C PRO A 84 -7.80 5.30 -9.66
N TYR A 85 -7.94 5.25 -8.33
CA TYR A 85 -8.99 5.92 -7.57
C TYR A 85 -8.63 7.37 -7.19
N ASP A 86 -7.34 7.71 -7.10
CA ASP A 86 -6.86 9.01 -6.64
C ASP A 86 -5.66 9.47 -7.47
N LEU A 87 -5.91 10.27 -8.52
CA LEU A 87 -4.85 10.83 -9.38
C LEU A 87 -4.07 11.99 -8.72
N THR A 88 -4.53 12.50 -7.57
CA THR A 88 -3.88 13.62 -6.86
C THR A 88 -2.86 13.18 -5.82
N ARG A 89 -2.85 11.89 -5.47
CA ARG A 89 -1.93 11.31 -4.49
C ARG A 89 -1.12 10.19 -5.12
N GLY A 90 0.19 10.28 -4.97
CA GLY A 90 1.12 9.35 -5.56
C GLY A 90 2.07 8.74 -4.54
N ARG A 91 2.50 7.51 -4.81
CA ARG A 91 3.64 6.90 -4.11
C ARG A 91 4.86 7.01 -5.01
N ILE A 92 5.92 7.65 -4.52
CA ILE A 92 7.18 7.73 -5.25
C ILE A 92 7.97 6.45 -5.00
N THR A 93 8.20 5.67 -6.05
CA THR A 93 8.80 4.33 -5.95
C THR A 93 10.20 4.28 -6.54
N PHE A 94 10.47 5.06 -7.60
CA PHE A 94 11.76 5.06 -8.28
C PHE A 94 12.22 6.47 -8.66
N ARG A 95 13.54 6.67 -8.72
CA ARG A 95 14.20 7.89 -9.23
C ARG A 95 15.15 7.47 -10.35
N HIS A 96 15.02 8.08 -11.52
CA HIS A 96 15.98 7.90 -12.60
C HIS A 96 17.18 8.82 -12.34
N ARG A 97 18.40 8.32 -12.54
CA ARG A 97 19.64 9.08 -12.31
C ARG A 97 20.01 9.90 -13.54
#